data_AF-A0A1H3FDW4-F1
#
_entry.id   AF-A0A1H3FDW4-F1
#
_cell.length_a   1.000
_cell.length_b   1.000
_cell.length_c   1.000
_cell.angle_alpha   90.00
_cell.angle_beta   90.00
_cell.angle_gamma   90.00
#
_symmetry.space_group_name_H-M   'P 1'
#
loop_
_entity.id
_entity.type
_entity.pdbx_description
1 polymer ?
#
loop_
_entity_poly.entity_id
_entity_poly.type
_entity_poly.pdbx_seq_one_letter_code
_entity_poly.pdbx_strand_id
1 'polypeptide(L)' 'MNKDILLQIAINFIKELLEFFGDSEVRTLAEIEDEISRIMKAFIRELIKAYFELADEAILKDKTSRKERGLV' A
#
# COMPACT_ATOMS: atom_id res chain seq x y z
N MET A 1 -7.77 1.63 14.47
CA MET A 1 -6.53 1.89 13.70
C MET A 1 -6.51 0.85 12.61
N ASN A 2 -6.71 1.25 11.35
CA ASN A 2 -6.94 0.35 10.24
C ASN A 2 -5.64 -0.33 9.79
N LYS A 3 -4.96 -1.05 10.70
CA LYS A 3 -3.81 -1.92 10.37
C LYS A 3 -4.16 -2.88 9.24
N ASP A 4 -5.44 -3.16 9.06
CA ASP A 4 -5.99 -4.02 8.03
C ASP A 4 -5.75 -3.46 6.62
N ILE A 5 -5.70 -2.13 6.40
CA ILE A 5 -5.49 -1.60 5.04
C ILE A 5 -4.06 -1.78 4.54
N LEU A 6 -3.06 -1.52 5.38
CA LEU A 6 -1.66 -1.72 5.01
C LEU A 6 -1.36 -3.21 4.84
N LEU A 7 -1.91 -4.05 5.71
CA LEU A 7 -1.81 -5.50 5.59
C LEU A 7 -2.46 -6.00 4.30
N GLN A 8 -3.65 -5.48 3.94
CA GLN A 8 -4.33 -5.87 2.72
C GLN A 8 -3.54 -5.48 1.46
N ILE A 9 -2.91 -4.31 1.44
CA ILE A 9 -2.03 -3.89 0.34
C ILE A 9 -0.85 -4.85 0.20
N ALA A 10 -0.22 -5.25 1.31
CA ALA A 10 0.87 -6.23 1.29
C ALA A 10 0.40 -7.62 0.82
N ILE A 11 -0.78 -8.07 1.26
CA ILE A 11 -1.38 -9.33 0.81
C ILE A 11 -1.65 -9.29 -0.70
N ASN A 12 -2.20 -8.20 -1.22
CA ASN A 12 -2.50 -8.04 -2.64
C ASN A 12 -1.22 -8.09 -3.49
N PHE A 13 -0.17 -7.39 -3.04
CA PHE A 13 1.14 -7.43 -3.68
C PHE A 13 1.72 -8.85 -3.75
N ILE A 14 1.68 -9.60 -2.63
CA ILE A 14 2.18 -10.98 -2.60
C ILE A 14 1.35 -11.88 -3.51
N LYS A 15 0.02 -11.71 -3.55
CA LYS A 15 -0.85 -12.48 -4.45
C LYS A 15 -0.50 -12.21 -5.91
N GLU A 16 -0.36 -10.95 -6.32
CA GLU A 16 -0.03 -10.60 -7.70
C GLU A 16 1.34 -11.17 -8.11
N LEU A 17 2.33 -11.12 -7.23
CA LEU A 17 3.63 -11.78 -7.47
C LEU A 17 3.50 -13.30 -7.62
N LEU A 18 2.74 -13.95 -6.73
CA LEU A 18 2.53 -15.40 -6.78
C LEU A 18 1.76 -15.83 -8.03
N GLU A 19 0.79 -15.03 -8.47
CA GLU A 19 0.05 -15.25 -9.72
C GLU A 19 0.98 -15.09 -10.93
N PHE A 20 1.81 -14.05 -10.94
CA PHE A 20 2.79 -13.83 -12.02
C PHE A 20 3.76 -15.01 -12.17
N PHE A 21 4.34 -15.51 -11.07
CA PHE A 21 5.29 -16.64 -11.11
C PHE A 21 4.63 -18.02 -11.12
N GLY A 22 3.35 -18.11 -10.76
CA GLY A 22 2.57 -19.36 -10.77
C GLY A 22 2.07 -19.73 -12.16
N ASP A 23 2.09 -18.79 -13.10
CA ASP A 23 1.82 -19.06 -14.50
C ASP A 23 2.92 -19.92 -15.13
N SER A 24 2.54 -20.86 -15.98
CA SER A 24 3.47 -21.78 -16.68
C SER A 24 4.04 -21.17 -17.97
N GLU A 25 3.81 -19.88 -18.18
CA GLU A 25 4.28 -19.14 -19.34
C GLU A 25 5.81 -18.98 -19.33
N VAL A 26 6.44 -19.34 -20.45
CA VAL A 26 7.87 -19.11 -20.65
C VAL A 26 8.09 -17.64 -20.97
N ARG A 27 8.75 -16.91 -20.08
CA ARG A 27 9.05 -15.49 -20.21
C ARG A 27 10.55 -15.24 -20.31
N THR A 28 10.92 -14.20 -21.04
CA THR A 28 12.27 -13.66 -21.06
C THR A 28 12.58 -12.89 -19.78
N LEU A 29 13.87 -12.68 -19.50
CA LEU A 29 14.28 -11.85 -18.36
C LEU A 29 13.77 -10.41 -18.46
N ALA A 30 13.67 -9.85 -19.67
CA ALA A 30 13.16 -8.51 -19.89
C ALA A 30 11.67 -8.40 -19.54
N GLU A 31 10.86 -9.37 -19.96
CA GLU A 31 9.43 -9.41 -19.61
C GLU A 31 9.22 -9.58 -18.10
N ILE A 32 10.06 -10.38 -17.45
CA ILE A 32 10.05 -10.54 -16.00
C ILE A 32 10.40 -9.22 -15.29
N GLU A 33 11.45 -8.53 -15.75
CA GLU A 33 11.87 -7.25 -15.18
C GLU A 33 10.78 -6.17 -15.33
N ASP A 34 10.20 -6.05 -16.52
CA ASP A 34 9.15 -5.08 -16.81
C ASP A 34 7.91 -5.30 -15.92
N GLU A 35 7.50 -6.56 -15.77
CA GLU A 35 6.30 -6.89 -15.02
C GLU A 35 6.53 -6.77 -13.50
N ILE A 36 7.67 -7.21 -12.98
CA ILE A 36 8.03 -6.97 -11.57
C ILE A 36 8.13 -5.47 -11.30
N SER A 37 8.71 -4.69 -12.22
CA SER A 37 8.78 -3.22 -12.10
C SER A 37 7.39 -2.60 -12.02
N ARG A 38 6.43 -3.08 -12.83
CA ARG A 38 5.02 -2.66 -12.80
C ARG A 38 4.38 -2.98 -11.44
N ILE A 39 4.47 -4.22 -10.98
CA ILE A 39 3.89 -4.69 -9.71
C ILE A 39 4.47 -3.90 -8.53
N MET A 40 5.79 -3.71 -8.48
CA MET A 40 6.47 -2.95 -7.42
C MET A 40 6.04 -1.49 -7.38
N LYS A 41 5.93 -0.82 -8.54
CA LYS A 41 5.46 0.57 -8.61
C LYS A 41 4.03 0.71 -8.13
N ALA A 42 3.15 -0.24 -8.48
CA ALA A 42 1.77 -0.26 -8.01
C ALA A 42 1.72 -0.41 -6.48
N PHE A 43 2.44 -1.39 -5.93
CA PHE A 43 2.53 -1.61 -4.48
C PHE A 43 3.00 -0.38 -3.72
N ILE A 44 4.11 0.23 -4.13
CA ILE A 44 4.67 1.43 -3.47
C ILE A 44 3.66 2.57 -3.51
N ARG A 45 2.98 2.78 -4.65
CA ARG A 45 1.98 3.84 -4.80
C ARG A 45 0.81 3.66 -3.84
N GLU A 46 0.26 2.45 -3.74
CA GLU A 46 -0.85 2.15 -2.83
C GLU A 46 -0.43 2.30 -1.37
N LEU A 47 0.75 1.79 -1.03
CA LEU A 47 1.29 1.88 0.33
C LEU A 47 1.46 3.33 0.78
N ILE A 48 2.07 4.18 -0.06
CA ILE A 48 2.29 5.60 0.23
C ILE A 48 0.94 6.32 0.40
N LYS A 49 -0.03 6.05 -0.48
CA LYS A 49 -1.35 6.66 -0.40
C LYS A 49 -2.04 6.32 0.92
N ALA A 50 -2.08 5.05 1.28
CA ALA A 50 -2.69 4.60 2.53
C ALA A 50 -1.97 5.18 3.75
N TYR A 51 -0.64 5.29 3.70
CA TYR A 51 0.12 5.90 4.78
C TYR A 51 -0.23 7.38 4.99
N PHE A 52 -0.36 8.15 3.90
CA PHE A 52 -0.77 9.55 3.99
C PHE A 52 -2.20 9.71 4.52
N GLU A 53 -3.13 8.87 4.07
CA GLU A 53 -4.51 8.88 4.58
C GLU A 53 -4.55 8.61 6.10
N LEU A 54 -3.80 7.62 6.58
CA LEU A 54 -3.69 7.32 8.00
C LEU A 54 -3.05 8.48 8.80
N ALA A 55 -2.05 9.15 8.23
CA ALA A 55 -1.42 10.31 8.86
C ALA A 55 -2.41 11.49 8.96
N ASP A 56 -3.15 11.79 7.89
CA ASP A 56 -4.16 12.84 7.86
C ASP A 56 -5.28 12.57 8.87
N GLU A 57 -5.78 11.34 8.96
CA GLU A 57 -6.75 10.93 9.98
C GLU A 57 -6.23 11.14 11.40
N ALA A 58 -4.97 10.79 11.66
CA ALA A 58 -4.34 10.97 12.96
C ALA A 58 -4.20 12.46 13.32
N ILE A 59 -3.81 13.30 12.36
CA ILE A 59 -3.69 14.75 12.53
C ILE A 59 -5.07 15.37 12.81
N LEU A 60 -6.10 14.99 12.06
CA LEU A 60 -7.47 15.46 12.26
C LEU A 60 -7.99 15.07 13.64
N LYS A 61 -7.76 13.83 14.08
CA LYS A 61 -8.17 13.34 15.39
C LYS A 61 -7.47 14.10 16.52
N ASP A 62 -6.16 14.32 16.40
CA ASP A 62 -5.40 15.11 17.36
C ASP A 62 -5.93 16.55 17.45
N LYS A 63 -6.17 17.20 16.31
CA LYS A 63 -6.72 18.56 16.25
C LYS A 63 -8.08 18.66 16.93
N THR A 64 -8.97 17.71 16.67
CA THR A 64 -10.29 17.65 17.34
C THR A 64 -10.14 17.47 18.85
N SER A 65 -9.29 16.53 19.29
CA SER A 65 -9.01 16.30 20.71
C SER A 65 -8.44 17.55 21.40
N ARG A 66 -7.55 18.31 20.76
CA ARG A 66 -7.02 19.56 21.33
C ARG A 66 -8.09 20.64 21.44
N LYS A 67 -8.97 20.75 20.45
CA LYS A 67 -10.11 21.69 20.46
C LYS A 67 -11.09 21.37 21.59
N GLU A 68 -11.42 20.09 21.80
CA GLU A 68 -12.29 19.64 22.92
C GLU A 68 -11.70 19.97 24.30
N ARG A 69 -10.37 20.04 24.40
CA ARG A 69 -9.66 20.42 25.63
C ARG A 69 -9.45 21.94 25.78
N GLY A 70 -9.93 22.75 24.84
CA GLY A 70 -9.74 24.20 24.83
C GLY A 70 -8.28 24.64 24.65
N LEU A 71 -7.42 23.78 24.09
CA LEU A 71 -6.01 24.08 23.84
C LEU A 71 -5.79 24.85 22.53
N VAL A 72 -6.80 24.85 21.64
CA VAL A 72 -6.90 25.57 20.36
C VAL A 72 -8.35 25.89 20.04
#